data_AF-A0A7R9VVF6-F1
#
_entry.id   AF-A0A7R9VVF6-F1
#
_cell.length_a   1.000
_cell.length_b   1.000
_cell.length_c   1.000
_cell.angle_alpha   90.00
_cell.angle_beta   90.00
_cell.angle_gamma   90.00
#
_symmetry.space_group_name_H-M   'P 1'
#
loop_
_entity.id
_entity.type
_entity.pdbx_description
1 polymer ?
#
loop_
_entity_poly.entity_id
_entity_poly.type
_entity_poly.pdbx_seq_one_letter_code
_entity_poly.pdbx_strand_id
1 'polypeptide(L)'
;MAALRLQLEAADNAYRKQAAEKMEDLLETQRQLSERKQQLASLVNTLKQEREGTEGIVAEMGAKTQQLRLWLDANEAKVDAVAGMGKEIDIAKAIVPVDALNEQALNAQAEDLAIEDTILALDRALQTGLTGLTVETYLKQVRQLCRRQFFARTAGFKISEVQAAKPANVMRPGHTLPYAVRHGDGWTHTTVQPPPPPM
;
A
#
# COMPACT_ATOMS: atom_id res chain seq x y z
N MET A 1 -3.19 80.24 -64.92
CA MET A 1 -2.40 78.99 -65.02
C MET A 1 -1.81 78.54 -63.68
N ALA A 2 -1.17 79.41 -62.88
CA ALA A 2 -0.59 79.01 -61.59
C ALA A 2 -1.61 78.57 -60.52
N ALA A 3 -2.73 79.29 -60.37
CA ALA A 3 -3.74 78.96 -59.35
C ALA A 3 -4.45 77.61 -59.58
N LEU A 4 -4.67 77.24 -60.84
CA LEU A 4 -5.31 75.98 -61.23
C LEU A 4 -4.39 74.77 -60.96
N ARG A 5 -3.08 74.93 -61.16
CA ARG A 5 -2.08 73.93 -60.76
C ARG A 5 -2.04 73.75 -59.24
N LEU A 6 -2.05 74.84 -58.48
CA LEU A 6 -2.03 74.78 -57.02
C LEU A 6 -3.30 74.12 -56.43
N GLN A 7 -4.47 74.36 -57.04
CA GLN A 7 -5.70 73.66 -56.64
C GLN A 7 -5.67 72.17 -56.97
N LEU A 8 -5.10 71.78 -58.12
CA LEU A 8 -4.95 70.38 -58.49
C LEU A 8 -3.95 69.66 -57.59
N GLU A 9 -2.82 70.28 -57.28
CA GLU A 9 -1.84 69.77 -56.32
C GLU A 9 -2.43 69.61 -54.91
N ALA A 10 -3.26 70.55 -54.46
CA ALA A 10 -3.97 70.45 -53.18
C ALA A 10 -4.99 69.30 -53.16
N ALA A 11 -5.74 69.11 -54.25
CA ALA A 11 -6.70 68.01 -54.39
C ALA A 11 -6.01 66.64 -54.45
N ASP A 12 -4.91 66.51 -55.21
CA ASP A 12 -4.10 65.29 -55.27
C ASP A 12 -3.50 64.95 -53.91
N ASN A 13 -2.98 65.95 -53.19
CA ASN A 13 -2.46 65.75 -51.83
C ASN A 13 -3.56 65.36 -50.85
N ALA A 14 -4.77 65.93 -50.95
CA ALA A 14 -5.91 65.53 -50.13
C ALA A 14 -6.35 64.10 -50.42
N TYR A 15 -6.41 63.70 -51.69
CA TYR A 15 -6.72 62.33 -52.09
C TYR A 15 -5.67 61.33 -51.60
N ARG A 16 -4.37 61.67 -51.74
CA ARG A 16 -3.26 60.84 -51.23
C ARG A 16 -3.32 60.67 -49.71
N LYS A 17 -3.66 61.72 -48.97
CA LYS A 17 -3.85 61.65 -47.51
C LYS A 17 -5.01 60.72 -47.14
N GLN A 18 -6.18 60.89 -47.77
CA GLN A 18 -7.32 60.00 -47.53
C GLN A 18 -7.04 58.54 -47.92
N ALA A 19 -6.28 58.32 -49.00
CA ALA A 19 -5.85 56.98 -49.39
C ALA A 19 -4.86 56.38 -48.38
N ALA A 20 -3.95 57.18 -47.84
CA ALA A 20 -3.00 56.76 -46.81
C ALA A 20 -3.70 56.42 -45.49
N GLU A 21 -4.65 57.24 -45.03
CA GLU A 21 -5.46 56.97 -43.82
C GLU A 21 -6.24 55.66 -43.95
N LYS A 22 -6.92 55.44 -45.09
CA LYS A 22 -7.63 54.18 -45.34
C LYS A 22 -6.69 52.98 -45.39
N MET A 23 -5.49 53.15 -45.94
CA MET A 23 -4.47 52.10 -45.97
C MET A 23 -4.01 51.76 -44.54
N GLU A 24 -3.80 52.77 -43.70
CA GLU A 24 -3.42 52.59 -42.29
C GLU A 24 -4.51 51.88 -41.49
N ASP A 25 -5.79 52.25 -41.67
CA ASP A 25 -6.93 51.56 -41.06
C ASP A 25 -6.99 50.07 -41.47
N LEU A 26 -6.80 49.78 -42.77
CA LEU A 26 -6.78 48.41 -43.27
C LEU A 26 -5.60 47.60 -42.72
N LEU A 27 -4.42 48.22 -42.59
CA LEU A 27 -3.25 47.55 -41.99
C LEU A 27 -3.45 47.27 -40.50
N GLU A 28 -4.07 48.21 -39.76
CA GLU A 28 -4.37 48.00 -38.35
C GLU A 28 -5.42 46.89 -38.15
N THR A 29 -6.47 46.85 -38.95
CA THR A 29 -7.44 45.74 -38.91
C THR A 29 -6.79 44.40 -39.30
N GLN A 30 -5.90 44.38 -40.30
CA GLN A 30 -5.14 43.18 -40.65
C GLN A 30 -4.24 42.71 -39.50
N ARG A 31 -3.58 43.64 -38.79
CA ARG A 31 -2.77 43.34 -37.61
C ARG A 31 -3.60 42.70 -36.51
N GLN A 32 -4.75 43.30 -36.17
CA GLN A 32 -5.68 42.78 -35.15
C GLN A 32 -6.23 41.39 -35.51
N LEU A 33 -6.57 41.17 -36.78
CA LEU A 33 -7.03 39.86 -37.27
C LEU A 33 -5.93 38.81 -37.20
N SER A 34 -4.69 39.17 -37.54
CA SER A 34 -3.53 38.28 -37.43
C SER A 34 -3.26 37.89 -35.97
N GLU A 35 -3.29 38.86 -35.06
CA GLU A 35 -3.10 38.64 -33.63
C GLU A 35 -4.19 37.71 -33.06
N ARG A 36 -5.46 37.99 -33.36
CA ARG A 36 -6.58 37.13 -32.94
C ARG A 36 -6.50 35.73 -33.53
N LYS A 37 -6.07 35.60 -34.79
CA LYS A 37 -5.87 34.28 -35.43
C LYS A 37 -4.82 33.47 -34.67
N GLN A 38 -3.72 34.10 -34.28
CA GLN A 38 -2.67 33.44 -33.49
C GLN A 38 -3.18 33.04 -32.10
N GLN A 39 -3.91 33.93 -31.41
CA GLN A 39 -4.53 33.63 -30.11
C GLN A 39 -5.54 32.47 -30.21
N LEU A 40 -6.40 32.45 -31.23
CA LEU A 40 -7.33 31.35 -31.45
C LEU A 40 -6.60 30.04 -31.76
N ALA A 41 -5.52 30.08 -32.54
CA ALA A 41 -4.72 28.90 -32.81
C ALA A 41 -4.08 28.34 -31.53
N SER A 42 -3.55 29.20 -30.65
CA SER A 42 -3.01 28.73 -29.36
C SER A 42 -4.10 28.15 -28.45
N LEU A 43 -5.26 28.80 -28.37
CA LEU A 43 -6.38 28.30 -27.54
C LEU A 43 -6.94 26.97 -28.06
N VAL A 44 -7.01 26.80 -29.39
CA VAL A 44 -7.42 25.52 -29.98
C VAL A 44 -6.41 24.42 -29.63
N ASN A 45 -5.12 24.73 -29.62
CA ASN A 45 -4.09 23.74 -29.25
C ASN A 45 -4.15 23.38 -27.76
N THR A 46 -4.37 24.34 -26.86
CA THR A 46 -4.52 24.05 -25.42
C THR A 46 -5.76 23.20 -25.17
N LEU A 47 -6.90 23.53 -25.79
CA LEU A 47 -8.13 22.75 -25.66
C LEU A 47 -7.97 21.31 -26.20
N LYS A 48 -7.19 21.12 -27.28
CA LYS A 48 -6.88 19.77 -27.78
C LYS A 48 -6.06 18.96 -26.77
N GLN A 49 -5.04 19.57 -26.17
CA GLN A 49 -4.22 18.91 -25.14
C GLN A 49 -5.03 18.56 -23.89
N GLU A 50 -5.90 19.47 -23.45
CA GLU A 50 -6.81 19.20 -22.31
C GLU A 50 -7.80 18.08 -22.63
N ARG A 51 -8.35 18.06 -23.86
CA ARG A 51 -9.22 16.97 -24.31
C ARG A 51 -8.49 15.63 -24.32
N GLU A 52 -7.30 15.57 -24.92
CA GLU A 52 -6.51 14.34 -24.96
C GLU A 52 -6.11 13.87 -23.53
N GLY A 53 -5.77 14.80 -22.65
CA GLY A 53 -5.47 14.50 -21.24
C GLY A 53 -6.68 13.95 -20.49
N THR A 54 -7.86 14.54 -20.67
CA THR A 54 -9.10 14.05 -20.04
C THR A 54 -9.53 12.69 -20.61
N GLU A 55 -9.42 12.48 -21.92
CA GLU A 55 -9.66 11.17 -22.55
C GLU A 55 -8.71 10.09 -22.01
N GLY A 56 -7.43 10.43 -21.80
CA GLY A 56 -6.45 9.54 -21.18
C GLY A 56 -6.83 9.15 -19.74
N ILE A 57 -7.25 10.12 -18.93
CA ILE A 57 -7.70 9.87 -17.54
C ILE A 57 -8.96 8.98 -17.52
N VAL A 58 -9.92 9.23 -18.42
CA VAL A 58 -11.13 8.41 -18.53
C VAL A 58 -10.78 6.98 -18.91
N ALA A 59 -9.86 6.77 -19.85
CA ALA A 59 -9.40 5.44 -20.24
C ALA A 59 -8.70 4.72 -19.07
N GLU A 60 -7.83 5.42 -18.34
CA GLU A 60 -7.13 4.86 -17.17
C GLU A 60 -8.11 4.49 -16.05
N MET A 61 -9.03 5.38 -15.71
CA MET A 61 -10.07 5.10 -14.71
C MET A 61 -10.95 3.93 -15.14
N GLY A 62 -11.34 3.87 -16.42
CA GLY A 62 -12.10 2.74 -16.98
C GLY A 62 -11.37 1.41 -16.84
N ALA A 63 -10.06 1.37 -17.13
CA ALA A 63 -9.23 0.19 -16.95
C ALA A 63 -9.13 -0.24 -15.48
N LYS A 64 -8.93 0.71 -14.57
CA LYS A 64 -8.92 0.46 -13.11
C LYS A 64 -10.26 -0.06 -12.61
N THR A 65 -11.38 0.52 -13.06
CA THR A 65 -12.72 0.04 -12.73
C THR A 65 -12.94 -1.39 -13.23
N GLN A 66 -12.47 -1.72 -14.44
CA GLN A 66 -12.55 -3.09 -14.95
C GLN A 66 -11.73 -4.07 -14.10
N GLN A 67 -10.52 -3.71 -13.69
CA GLN A 67 -9.71 -4.53 -12.79
C GLN A 67 -10.43 -4.77 -11.45
N LEU A 68 -11.03 -3.72 -10.87
CA LEU A 68 -11.81 -3.85 -9.64
C LEU A 68 -13.03 -4.75 -9.82
N ARG A 69 -13.74 -4.64 -10.95
CA ARG A 69 -14.88 -5.52 -11.26
C ARG A 69 -14.47 -6.98 -11.37
N LEU A 70 -13.40 -7.28 -12.13
CA LEU A 70 -12.88 -8.64 -12.24
C LEU A 70 -12.45 -9.20 -10.87
N TRP A 71 -11.86 -8.36 -10.02
CA TRP A 71 -11.50 -8.75 -8.65
C TRP A 71 -12.74 -9.00 -7.79
N LEU A 72 -13.78 -8.18 -7.89
CA LEU A 72 -15.04 -8.37 -7.17
C LEU A 72 -15.73 -9.65 -7.63
N ASP A 73 -15.91 -9.87 -8.93
CA ASP A 73 -16.54 -11.08 -9.49
C ASP A 73 -15.83 -12.36 -9.00
N ALA A 74 -14.49 -12.32 -8.90
CA ALA A 74 -13.69 -13.45 -8.44
C ALA A 74 -13.73 -13.67 -6.91
N ASN A 75 -14.10 -12.66 -6.11
CA ASN A 75 -14.01 -12.71 -4.66
C ASN A 75 -15.35 -12.62 -3.94
N GLU A 76 -16.38 -12.02 -4.52
CA GLU A 76 -17.75 -12.03 -3.99
C GLU A 76 -18.25 -13.46 -3.84
N ALA A 77 -18.00 -14.33 -4.82
CA ALA A 77 -18.32 -15.76 -4.70
C ALA A 77 -17.61 -16.44 -3.51
N LYS A 78 -16.42 -15.98 -3.12
CA LYS A 78 -15.70 -16.49 -1.94
C LYS A 78 -16.31 -15.97 -0.65
N VAL A 79 -16.75 -14.72 -0.64
CA VAL A 79 -17.46 -14.12 0.50
C VAL A 79 -18.82 -14.79 0.69
N ASP A 80 -19.57 -15.05 -0.38
CA ASP A 80 -20.86 -15.75 -0.32
C ASP A 80 -20.70 -17.22 0.10
N ALA A 81 -19.65 -17.91 -0.33
CA ALA A 81 -19.33 -19.25 0.13
C ALA A 81 -19.02 -19.28 1.65
N VAL A 82 -18.40 -18.22 2.18
CA VAL A 82 -18.10 -18.08 3.61
C VAL A 82 -19.32 -17.62 4.41
N ALA A 83 -20.14 -16.72 3.87
CA ALA A 83 -21.34 -16.18 4.49
C ALA A 83 -22.51 -17.19 4.50
N GLY A 84 -22.67 -17.98 3.43
CA GLY A 84 -23.67 -19.04 3.31
C GLY A 84 -23.49 -20.18 4.32
N MET A 85 -22.31 -20.30 4.95
CA MET A 85 -22.06 -21.25 6.02
C MET A 85 -22.60 -20.81 7.40
N GLY A 86 -23.14 -19.58 7.53
CA GLY A 86 -23.83 -19.11 8.74
C GLY A 86 -23.02 -19.17 10.04
N LYS A 87 -21.72 -19.46 9.95
CA LYS A 87 -20.79 -19.57 11.07
C LYS A 87 -19.89 -18.37 11.02
N GLU A 88 -19.82 -17.66 12.14
CA GLU A 88 -18.71 -16.78 12.48
C GLU A 88 -17.41 -17.43 11.99
N ILE A 89 -16.65 -16.69 11.18
CA ILE A 89 -15.43 -17.21 10.56
C ILE A 89 -14.51 -17.65 11.70
N ASP A 90 -14.32 -18.95 11.83
CA ASP A 90 -13.40 -19.51 12.82
C ASP A 90 -11.98 -19.16 12.39
N ILE A 91 -11.48 -18.01 12.86
CA ILE A 91 -10.18 -17.44 12.48
C ILE A 91 -9.06 -18.47 12.72
N ALA A 92 -9.22 -19.32 13.76
CA ALA A 92 -8.27 -20.38 14.08
C ALA A 92 -8.20 -21.48 13.01
N LYS A 93 -9.26 -21.66 12.21
CA LYS A 93 -9.28 -22.58 11.06
C LYS A 93 -8.99 -21.90 9.73
N ALA A 94 -9.16 -20.58 9.65
CA ALA A 94 -8.83 -19.81 8.45
C ALA A 94 -7.31 -19.64 8.28
N ILE A 95 -6.59 -19.50 9.39
CA ILE A 95 -5.13 -19.32 9.40
C ILE A 95 -4.50 -20.58 9.97
N VAL A 96 -4.06 -21.47 9.08
CA VAL A 96 -3.47 -22.76 9.45
C VAL A 96 -1.96 -22.73 9.16
N PRO A 97 -1.13 -23.37 10.02
CA PRO A 97 0.28 -23.57 9.72
C PRO A 97 0.50 -24.28 8.38
N VAL A 98 1.56 -23.90 7.68
CA VAL A 98 1.87 -24.42 6.33
C VAL A 98 2.15 -25.94 6.34
N ASP A 99 2.86 -26.41 7.37
CA ASP A 99 3.31 -27.80 7.51
C ASP A 99 2.99 -28.32 8.93
N ALA A 100 2.85 -29.64 9.09
CA ALA A 100 2.65 -30.28 10.39
C ALA A 100 3.78 -29.98 11.41
N LEU A 101 5.01 -29.77 10.94
CA LEU A 101 6.13 -29.37 11.80
C LEU A 101 5.96 -27.92 12.31
N ASN A 102 5.40 -27.03 11.48
CA ASN A 102 5.12 -25.64 11.89
C ASN A 102 3.95 -25.60 12.86
N GLU A 103 2.96 -26.48 12.69
CA GLU A 103 1.87 -26.66 13.66
C GLU A 103 2.41 -27.14 15.02
N GLN A 104 3.30 -28.13 15.03
CA GLN A 104 3.94 -28.59 16.25
C GLN A 104 4.78 -27.51 16.92
N ALA A 105 5.51 -26.69 16.14
CA ALA A 105 6.28 -25.56 16.66
C ALA A 105 5.38 -24.51 17.31
N LEU A 106 4.28 -24.15 16.63
CA LEU A 106 3.31 -23.18 17.13
C LEU A 106 2.65 -23.67 18.42
N ASN A 107 2.21 -24.92 18.46
CA ASN A 107 1.60 -25.51 19.65
C ASN A 107 2.59 -25.56 20.83
N ALA A 108 3.85 -25.96 20.59
CA ALA A 108 4.88 -25.98 21.63
C ALA A 108 5.15 -24.58 22.21
N GLN A 109 5.16 -23.55 21.37
CA GLN A 109 5.35 -22.16 21.83
C GLN A 109 4.12 -21.62 22.56
N ALA A 110 2.91 -21.92 22.05
CA ALA A 110 1.67 -21.53 22.71
C ALA A 110 1.54 -22.19 24.09
N GLU A 111 1.95 -23.45 24.22
CA GLU A 111 2.01 -24.15 25.50
C GLU A 111 3.02 -23.54 26.48
N ASP A 112 4.22 -23.17 26.02
CA ASP A 112 5.24 -22.51 26.85
C ASP A 112 4.72 -21.19 27.44
N LEU A 113 4.15 -20.33 26.59
CA LEU A 113 3.59 -19.03 26.99
C LEU A 113 2.36 -19.18 27.90
N ALA A 114 1.44 -20.09 27.58
CA ALA A 114 0.28 -20.34 28.42
C ALA A 114 0.70 -20.84 29.82
N ILE A 115 1.78 -21.62 29.92
CA ILE A 115 2.32 -22.05 31.20
C ILE A 115 2.88 -20.85 31.99
N GLU A 116 3.63 -19.96 31.36
CA GLU A 116 4.13 -18.73 32.00
C GLU A 116 2.98 -17.87 32.56
N ASP A 117 1.91 -17.69 31.79
CA ASP A 117 0.71 -16.98 32.22
C ASP A 117 0.03 -17.67 33.41
N THR A 118 -0.06 -19.01 33.40
CA THR A 118 -0.66 -19.75 34.52
C THR A 118 0.17 -19.67 35.80
N ILE A 119 1.50 -19.72 35.71
CA ILE A 119 2.39 -19.57 36.86
C ILE A 119 2.24 -18.15 37.44
N LEU A 120 2.23 -17.14 36.57
CA LEU A 120 2.04 -15.75 36.98
C LEU A 120 0.66 -15.51 37.63
N ALA A 121 -0.39 -16.18 37.15
CA ALA A 121 -1.71 -16.15 37.78
C ALA A 121 -1.70 -16.83 39.17
N LEU A 122 -1.00 -17.96 39.31
CA LEU A 122 -0.84 -18.65 40.60
C LEU A 122 -0.05 -17.82 41.60
N ASP A 123 1.01 -17.12 41.18
CA ASP A 123 1.79 -16.21 42.03
C ASP A 123 0.90 -15.09 42.57
N ARG A 124 0.09 -14.48 41.71
CA ARG A 124 -0.87 -13.44 42.10
C ARG A 124 -1.93 -14.00 43.05
N ALA A 125 -2.44 -15.20 42.82
CA ALA A 125 -3.43 -15.83 43.69
C ALA A 125 -2.87 -16.12 45.09
N LEU A 126 -1.59 -16.51 45.18
CA LEU A 126 -0.91 -16.70 46.46
C LEU A 126 -0.70 -15.37 47.20
N GLN A 127 -0.26 -14.31 46.50
CA GLN A 127 -0.04 -12.99 47.08
C GLN A 127 -1.33 -12.32 47.58
N THR A 128 -2.43 -12.52 46.87
CA THR A 128 -3.75 -11.98 47.23
C THR A 128 -4.47 -12.80 48.32
N GLY A 129 -3.89 -13.93 48.74
CA GLY A 129 -4.41 -14.74 49.85
C GLY A 129 -5.71 -15.46 49.52
N LEU A 130 -5.91 -15.88 48.26
CA LEU A 130 -7.12 -16.58 47.84
C LEU A 130 -7.33 -17.83 48.71
N THR A 131 -8.50 -17.93 49.37
CA THR A 131 -8.76 -18.84 50.50
C THR A 131 -8.62 -20.34 50.20
N GLY A 132 -8.50 -20.73 48.92
CA GLY A 132 -8.33 -22.11 48.48
C GLY A 132 -6.89 -22.54 48.15
N LEU A 133 -5.91 -21.62 48.12
CA LEU A 133 -4.53 -21.94 47.70
C LEU A 133 -3.58 -21.96 48.90
N THR A 134 -3.19 -23.16 49.33
CA THR A 134 -2.12 -23.33 50.32
C THR A 134 -0.76 -23.31 49.64
N VAL A 135 0.29 -22.89 50.37
CA VAL A 135 1.67 -22.86 49.85
C VAL A 135 2.10 -24.23 49.31
N GLU A 136 1.71 -25.31 49.98
CA GLU A 136 2.02 -26.67 49.52
C GLU A 136 1.35 -27.02 48.18
N THR A 137 0.10 -26.61 47.97
CA THR A 137 -0.60 -26.83 46.71
C THR A 137 0.02 -26.00 45.57
N TYR A 138 0.39 -24.75 45.85
CA TYR A 138 1.12 -23.90 44.91
C TYR A 138 2.43 -24.55 44.45
N LEU A 139 3.29 -24.98 45.38
CA LEU A 139 4.59 -25.58 45.02
C LEU A 139 4.44 -26.88 44.21
N LYS A 140 3.39 -27.67 44.49
CA LYS A 140 3.07 -28.87 43.69
C LYS A 140 2.67 -28.50 42.26
N GLN A 141 1.80 -27.51 42.10
CA GLN A 141 1.33 -27.07 40.78
C GLN A 141 2.44 -26.42 39.96
N VAL A 142 3.22 -25.51 40.54
CA VAL A 142 4.35 -24.87 39.85
C VAL A 142 5.37 -25.91 39.40
N ARG A 143 5.72 -26.89 40.26
CA ARG A 143 6.63 -27.98 39.84
C ARG A 143 6.09 -28.78 38.65
N GLN A 144 4.79 -29.07 38.64
CA GLN A 144 4.16 -29.80 37.54
C GLN A 144 4.15 -28.97 36.24
N LEU A 145 3.88 -27.67 36.34
CA LEU A 145 3.88 -26.72 35.23
C LEU A 145 5.29 -26.52 34.66
N CYS A 146 6.30 -26.29 35.49
CA CYS A 146 7.70 -26.17 35.03
C CYS A 146 8.19 -27.45 34.33
N ARG A 147 7.76 -28.64 34.80
CA ARG A 147 8.07 -29.90 34.10
C ARG A 147 7.44 -29.95 32.71
N ARG A 148 6.18 -29.52 32.56
CA ARG A 148 5.53 -29.42 31.24
C ARG A 148 6.23 -28.40 30.35
N GLN A 149 6.59 -27.25 30.92
CA GLN A 149 7.31 -26.18 30.22
C GLN A 149 8.64 -26.67 29.66
N PHE A 150 9.40 -27.45 30.44
CA PHE A 150 10.65 -28.04 29.97
C PHE A 150 10.46 -28.91 28.72
N PHE A 151 9.41 -29.75 28.70
CA PHE A 151 9.11 -30.59 27.53
C PHE A 151 8.66 -29.78 26.31
N ALA A 152 7.82 -28.77 26.51
CA ALA A 152 7.38 -27.86 25.44
C ALA A 152 8.58 -27.13 24.81
N ARG A 153 9.45 -26.54 25.63
CA ARG A 153 10.69 -25.88 25.17
C ARG A 153 11.61 -26.85 24.43
N THR A 154 11.83 -28.04 25.00
CA THR A 154 12.67 -29.08 24.37
C THR A 154 12.10 -29.53 23.02
N ALA A 155 10.78 -29.67 22.91
CA ALA A 155 10.13 -29.98 21.64
C ALA A 155 10.37 -28.86 20.60
N GLY A 156 10.18 -27.60 20.99
CA GLY A 156 10.46 -26.43 20.14
C GLY A 156 11.91 -26.39 19.63
N PHE A 157 12.89 -26.64 20.50
CA PHE A 157 14.31 -26.72 20.12
C PHE A 157 14.59 -27.84 19.10
N LYS A 158 14.04 -29.02 19.32
CA LYS A 158 14.22 -30.14 18.38
C LYS A 158 13.58 -29.84 17.01
N ILE A 159 12.43 -29.19 16.99
CA ILE A 159 11.76 -28.82 15.74
C ILE A 159 12.59 -27.78 14.99
N SER A 160 13.17 -26.79 15.68
CA SER A 160 14.02 -25.78 15.02
C SER A 160 15.30 -26.36 14.45
N GLU A 161 15.94 -27.32 15.13
CA GLU A 161 17.08 -28.07 14.59
C GLU A 161 16.71 -28.85 13.32
N VAL A 162 15.57 -29.55 13.34
CA VAL A 162 15.08 -30.30 12.17
C VAL A 162 14.74 -29.35 11.01
N GLN A 163 14.17 -28.18 11.29
CA GLN A 163 13.89 -27.16 10.27
C GLN A 163 15.17 -26.55 9.69
N ALA A 164 16.19 -26.31 10.51
CA ALA A 164 17.48 -25.80 10.07
C ALA A 164 18.28 -26.82 9.22
N ALA A 165 18.12 -28.12 9.51
CA ALA A 165 18.73 -29.20 8.75
C ALA A 165 18.02 -29.49 7.41
N LYS A 166 16.77 -29.07 7.25
CA LYS A 166 16.03 -29.19 5.99
C LYS A 166 16.64 -28.19 4.99
N PRO A 167 17.17 -28.63 3.83
CA PRO A 167 17.77 -27.72 2.86
C PRO A 167 16.70 -26.72 2.41
N ALA A 168 17.09 -25.44 2.31
CA ALA A 168 16.28 -24.35 1.78
C ALA A 168 15.99 -24.55 0.28
N ASN A 169 15.22 -25.59 -0.08
CA ASN A 169 14.85 -25.89 -1.45
C ASN A 169 13.39 -25.56 -1.75
N VAL A 170 12.89 -24.48 -1.15
CA VAL A 170 11.65 -23.82 -1.58
C VAL A 170 11.84 -22.32 -1.40
N MET A 171 12.68 -21.71 -2.24
CA MET A 171 12.64 -20.26 -2.45
C MET A 171 11.35 -19.95 -3.21
N ARG A 172 10.23 -19.85 -2.50
CA ARG A 172 8.95 -19.36 -3.04
C ARG A 172 8.88 -17.86 -2.80
N PRO A 173 8.44 -17.04 -3.79
CA PRO A 173 8.40 -15.59 -3.61
C PRO A 173 7.50 -15.25 -2.42
N GLY A 174 8.07 -14.62 -1.38
CA GLY A 174 7.32 -14.11 -0.23
C GLY A 174 7.57 -14.74 1.14
N HIS A 175 8.58 -15.62 1.33
CA HIS A 175 8.88 -16.14 2.67
C HIS A 175 9.89 -15.30 3.46
N THR A 176 9.45 -14.87 4.63
CA THR A 176 10.27 -14.35 5.72
C THR A 176 11.24 -15.43 6.20
N LEU A 177 12.45 -15.02 6.59
CA LEU A 177 13.49 -15.86 7.19
C LEU A 177 12.91 -16.80 8.27
N PRO A 178 13.52 -17.97 8.51
CA PRO A 178 13.11 -18.84 9.61
C PRO A 178 13.05 -18.03 10.90
N TYR A 179 11.84 -17.83 11.43
CA TYR A 179 11.67 -17.14 12.71
C TYR A 179 12.26 -18.06 13.76
N ALA A 180 13.45 -17.71 14.25
CA ALA A 180 14.03 -18.38 15.39
C ALA A 180 13.05 -18.21 16.55
N VAL A 181 12.47 -19.33 17.02
CA VAL A 181 11.64 -19.37 18.23
C VAL A 181 12.53 -18.91 19.38
N ARG A 182 12.50 -17.60 19.67
CA ARG A 182 13.21 -17.00 20.81
C ARG A 182 12.31 -17.14 22.03
N HIS A 183 12.75 -17.95 22.98
CA HIS A 183 12.17 -17.99 24.31
C HIS A 183 12.32 -16.62 24.99
N GLY A 184 11.35 -16.26 25.84
CA GLY A 184 11.18 -14.94 26.48
C GLY A 184 12.33 -14.44 27.36
N ASP A 185 13.46 -15.14 27.41
CA ASP A 185 14.63 -14.79 28.24
C ASP A 185 15.67 -13.93 27.49
N GLY A 186 15.38 -13.50 26.26
CA GLY A 186 16.34 -12.87 25.34
C GLY A 186 16.31 -11.35 25.25
N TRP A 187 16.41 -10.60 26.37
CA TRP A 187 16.85 -9.19 26.33
C TRP A 187 18.35 -9.11 26.02
N THR A 188 18.76 -9.54 24.83
CA THR A 188 20.08 -9.28 24.29
C THR A 188 19.93 -8.59 22.94
N HIS A 189 20.32 -7.31 22.90
CA HIS A 189 20.43 -6.52 21.68
C HIS A 189 21.54 -7.10 20.79
N THR A 190 21.26 -8.21 20.10
CA THR A 190 22.04 -8.57 18.91
C THR A 190 21.24 -8.07 17.73
N THR A 191 21.52 -6.84 17.32
CA THR A 191 21.03 -6.28 16.07
C THR A 191 21.54 -7.17 14.95
N VAL A 192 20.67 -8.00 14.37
CA VAL A 192 20.96 -8.63 13.08
C VAL A 192 21.01 -7.50 12.07
N GLN A 193 22.22 -7.06 11.73
CA GLN A 193 22.44 -6.05 10.70
C GLN A 193 22.02 -6.67 9.36
N PRO A 194 21.10 -6.07 8.60
CA PRO A 194 20.68 -6.62 7.32
C PRO A 194 21.86 -6.62 6.34
N PRO A 195 22.01 -7.66 5.49
CA PRO A 195 23.08 -7.70 4.50
C PRO A 195 22.94 -6.54 3.51
N PRO A 196 24.06 -5.93 3.06
CA PRO A 196 24.01 -4.81 2.13
C PRO A 196 23.43 -5.23 0.78
N PRO A 197 22.71 -4.34 0.08
CA PRO A 197 22.10 -4.63 -1.21
C PRO A 197 23.18 -4.91 -2.28
N PRO A 198 22.90 -5.81 -3.25
CA PRO A 198 23.82 -6.09 -4.35
C PRO A 198 23.98 -4.86 -5.24
N MET A 199 25.20 -4.60 -5.70
CA MET A 199 25.55 -3.56 -6.67
C MET A 199 24.99 -3.86 -8.07
#